data_AF-A0A7Z9MGP6-F1
#
_entry.id   AF-A0A7Z9MGP6-F1
#
_cell.length_a   1.000
_cell.length_b   1.000
_cell.length_c   1.000
_cell.angle_alpha   90.00
_cell.angle_beta   90.00
_cell.angle_gamma   90.00
#
_symmetry.space_group_name_H-M   'P 1'
#
loop_
_entity.id
_entity.type
_entity.pdbx_description
1 polymer ?
#
loop_
_entity_poly.entity_id
_entity_poly.type
_entity_poly.pdbx_seq_one_letter_code
_entity_poly.pdbx_strand_id
1 'polypeptide(L)'
;MVRLGIGLYGVDTAHPAEKDKVNLQNVSTLKSTISQIKVVPANSTIGYGRKGVAKKDMRIAIVPIGYADGLNRKLGQRKGQLFVNGSLAPIVGDICMDMCMIDISGIEANEGDEVIVFGEDYTVTKFAKDLDTIPYEVLTSVSRRVKRVYYHE
;
A
#
# COMPACT_ATOMS: atom_id res chain seq x y z
N MET A 1 -35.80 -2.39 8.07
CA MET A 1 -34.55 -1.96 8.73
C MET A 1 -33.38 -2.35 7.85
N VAL A 2 -32.48 -1.43 7.52
CA VAL A 2 -31.29 -1.68 6.67
C VAL A 2 -30.04 -1.65 7.56
N ARG A 3 -29.06 -2.52 7.29
CA ARG A 3 -27.77 -2.58 8.01
C ARG A 3 -26.63 -2.23 7.06
N LEU A 4 -26.29 -0.95 6.98
CA LEU A 4 -25.19 -0.46 6.15
C LEU A 4 -23.86 -0.75 6.86
N GLY A 5 -23.04 -1.62 6.26
CA GLY A 5 -21.70 -1.95 6.72
C GLY A 5 -20.64 -1.14 5.97
N ILE A 6 -19.88 -1.80 5.10
CA ILE A 6 -18.76 -1.18 4.37
C ILE A 6 -19.16 -0.06 3.41
N GLY A 7 -20.43 0.01 3.00
CA GLY A 7 -20.94 1.13 2.22
C GLY A 7 -20.78 2.48 2.94
N LEU A 8 -20.81 2.49 4.28
CA LEU A 8 -20.52 3.69 5.09
C LEU A 8 -19.05 4.14 4.98
N TYR A 9 -18.17 3.25 4.55
CA TYR A 9 -16.74 3.50 4.37
C TYR A 9 -16.37 3.79 2.91
N GLY A 10 -17.38 3.97 2.05
CA GLY A 10 -17.12 4.33 0.65
C GLY A 10 -16.90 3.17 -0.30
N VAL A 11 -17.24 1.93 0.11
CA VAL A 11 -16.99 0.74 -0.71
C VAL A 11 -18.31 0.17 -1.22
N ASP A 12 -18.49 0.15 -2.54
CA ASP A 12 -19.57 -0.58 -3.19
C ASP A 12 -19.19 -2.05 -3.41
N THR A 13 -19.91 -2.95 -2.76
CA THR A 13 -19.77 -4.41 -2.95
C THR A 13 -20.86 -5.00 -3.84
N ALA A 14 -21.94 -4.25 -4.12
CA ALA A 14 -23.06 -4.70 -4.93
C ALA A 14 -22.80 -4.52 -6.43
N HIS A 15 -22.08 -3.45 -6.81
CA HIS A 15 -21.74 -3.16 -8.21
C HIS A 15 -20.24 -2.88 -8.40
N PRO A 16 -19.36 -3.86 -8.14
CA PRO A 16 -17.91 -3.64 -8.17
C PRO A 16 -17.37 -3.22 -9.56
N ALA A 17 -18.12 -3.47 -10.64
CA ALA A 17 -17.76 -3.08 -12.01
C ALA A 17 -18.29 -1.71 -12.43
N GLU A 18 -19.21 -1.10 -11.66
CA GLU A 18 -19.92 0.13 -12.03
C GLU A 18 -19.65 1.23 -10.99
N LYS A 19 -18.39 1.68 -10.92
CA LYS A 19 -17.92 2.68 -9.93
C LYS A 19 -18.80 3.94 -9.84
N ASP A 20 -19.44 4.33 -10.94
CA ASP A 20 -20.21 5.58 -11.02
C ASP A 20 -21.70 5.39 -10.76
N LYS A 21 -22.17 4.16 -10.51
CA LYS A 21 -23.59 3.91 -10.25
C LYS A 21 -24.02 4.39 -8.86
N VAL A 22 -23.10 4.33 -7.90
CA VAL A 22 -23.32 4.76 -6.52
C VAL A 22 -22.21 5.73 -6.14
N ASN A 23 -22.56 6.97 -5.83
CA ASN A 23 -21.61 8.02 -5.50
C ASN A 23 -21.09 7.87 -4.05
N LEU A 24 -20.39 6.76 -3.78
CA LEU A 24 -19.76 6.48 -2.50
C LEU A 24 -18.34 7.04 -2.47
N GLN A 25 -18.04 7.85 -1.46
CA GLN A 25 -16.72 8.45 -1.27
C GLN A 25 -15.88 7.60 -0.32
N ASN A 26 -14.64 7.28 -0.72
CA ASN A 26 -13.69 6.55 0.14
C ASN A 26 -13.29 7.46 1.30
N VAL A 27 -13.58 7.03 2.55
CA VAL A 27 -13.39 7.88 3.74
C VAL A 27 -12.06 7.62 4.47
N SER A 28 -11.21 6.74 3.94
CA SER A 28 -10.00 6.28 4.64
C SER A 28 -8.81 6.23 3.70
N THR A 29 -7.73 6.88 4.11
CA THR A 29 -6.41 6.83 3.47
C THR A 29 -5.40 6.34 4.49
N LEU A 30 -4.71 5.24 4.17
CA LEU A 30 -3.56 4.76 4.91
C LEU A 30 -2.30 5.20 4.17
N LYS A 31 -1.47 5.98 4.84
CA LYS A 31 -0.24 6.53 4.28
C LYS A 31 0.91 6.50 5.27
N SER A 32 2.11 6.54 4.72
CA SER A 32 3.39 6.64 5.41
C SER A 32 4.29 7.60 4.62
N THR A 33 5.59 7.59 4.88
CA THR A 33 6.57 8.46 4.19
C THR A 33 7.80 7.67 3.80
N ILE A 34 8.55 8.09 2.79
CA ILE A 34 9.86 7.51 2.49
C ILE A 34 10.82 7.87 3.63
N SER A 35 11.32 6.87 4.37
CA SER A 35 12.28 7.11 5.45
C SER A 35 13.71 7.16 4.94
N GLN A 36 14.03 6.41 3.89
CA GLN A 36 15.36 6.35 3.31
C GLN A 36 15.32 5.91 1.85
N ILE A 37 16.22 6.41 1.01
CA ILE A 37 16.44 5.92 -0.35
C ILE A 37 17.85 5.32 -0.47
N LYS A 38 17.94 4.13 -1.08
CA LYS A 38 19.22 3.48 -1.40
C LYS A 38 19.31 3.15 -2.86
N VAL A 39 20.48 3.41 -3.45
CA VAL A 39 20.84 2.87 -4.76
C VAL A 39 21.46 1.49 -4.53
N VAL A 40 20.88 0.47 -5.16
CA VAL A 40 21.38 -0.91 -5.10
C VAL A 40 21.85 -1.34 -6.48
N PRO A 41 23.11 -1.80 -6.62
CA PRO A 41 23.61 -2.31 -7.90
C PRO A 41 22.85 -3.55 -8.37
N ALA A 42 22.87 -3.80 -9.67
CA ALA A 42 22.39 -5.05 -10.26
C ALA A 42 22.97 -6.28 -9.53
N ASN A 43 22.16 -7.34 -9.44
CA ASN A 43 22.43 -8.60 -8.73
C ASN A 43 22.50 -8.51 -7.19
N SER A 44 22.32 -7.32 -6.61
CA SER A 44 22.16 -7.18 -5.15
C SER A 44 20.86 -7.80 -4.67
N THR A 45 20.83 -8.26 -3.42
CA THR A 45 19.64 -8.86 -2.81
C THR A 45 19.03 -7.95 -1.74
N ILE A 46 17.70 -7.94 -1.63
CA ILE A 46 16.93 -7.04 -0.78
C ILE A 46 16.02 -7.85 0.15
N GLY A 47 16.03 -7.49 1.44
CA GLY A 47 15.15 -8.05 2.46
C GLY A 47 15.53 -9.46 2.94
N TYR A 48 14.67 -10.04 3.77
CA TYR A 48 14.89 -11.35 4.38
C TYR A 48 14.94 -12.46 3.35
N GLY A 49 15.72 -13.51 3.66
CA GLY A 49 15.87 -14.70 2.82
C GLY A 49 16.38 -14.41 1.40
N ARG A 50 16.94 -13.21 1.16
CA ARG A 50 17.40 -12.75 -0.15
C ARG A 50 16.30 -12.84 -1.23
N LYS A 51 15.05 -12.64 -0.83
CA LYS A 51 13.87 -12.83 -1.70
C LYS A 51 13.68 -11.72 -2.74
N GLY A 52 14.20 -10.52 -2.50
CA GLY A 52 14.31 -9.48 -3.51
C GLY A 52 15.64 -9.58 -4.24
N VAL A 53 15.63 -9.48 -5.57
CA VAL A 53 16.84 -9.43 -6.40
C VAL A 53 16.76 -8.24 -7.34
N ALA A 54 17.79 -7.40 -7.33
CA ALA A 54 17.91 -6.26 -8.22
C ALA A 54 18.30 -6.74 -9.62
N LYS A 55 17.39 -6.63 -10.60
CA LYS A 55 17.66 -7.06 -12.00
C LYS A 55 18.53 -6.08 -12.78
N LYS A 56 18.60 -4.85 -12.29
CA LYS A 56 19.39 -3.72 -12.79
C LYS A 56 19.76 -2.86 -11.59
N ASP A 57 20.52 -1.80 -11.82
CA ASP A 57 20.70 -0.77 -10.81
C ASP A 57 19.32 -0.18 -10.47
N MET A 58 18.99 -0.20 -9.19
CA MET A 58 17.66 0.17 -8.71
C MET A 58 17.74 1.23 -7.61
N ARG A 59 16.75 2.12 -7.58
CA ARG A 59 16.50 3.00 -6.44
C ARG A 59 15.42 2.36 -5.58
N ILE A 60 15.77 2.03 -4.34
CA ILE A 60 14.88 1.38 -3.39
C ILE A 60 14.53 2.38 -2.28
N ALA A 61 13.26 2.69 -2.15
CA ALA A 61 12.75 3.44 -1.00
C ALA A 61 12.39 2.48 0.13
N ILE A 62 12.74 2.86 1.35
CA ILE A 62 12.35 2.20 2.59
C ILE A 62 11.18 2.99 3.16
N VAL A 63 10.11 2.29 3.50
CA VAL A 63 8.87 2.88 4.02
C VAL A 63 8.58 2.25 5.39
N PRO A 64 8.40 3.03 6.47
CA PRO A 64 8.12 2.55 7.81
C PRO A 64 6.64 2.17 7.92
N ILE A 65 6.30 1.07 7.24
CA ILE A 65 5.06 0.34 7.42
C ILE A 65 5.33 -1.13 7.13
N GLY A 66 4.91 -2.00 8.05
CA GLY A 66 5.08 -3.43 7.92
C GLY A 66 3.84 -4.22 8.33
N TYR A 67 4.02 -5.53 8.49
CA TYR A 67 2.90 -6.40 8.80
C TYR A 67 2.32 -6.17 10.21
N ALA A 68 3.07 -5.57 11.14
CA ALA A 68 2.53 -5.21 12.45
C ALA A 68 1.58 -4.00 12.39
N ASP A 69 1.60 -3.25 11.30
CA ASP A 69 0.71 -2.11 11.04
C ASP A 69 -0.54 -2.51 10.25
N GLY A 70 -0.52 -3.69 9.63
CA GLY A 70 -1.59 -4.23 8.79
C GLY A 70 -1.18 -4.50 7.34
N LEU A 71 0.06 -4.20 6.92
CA LEU A 71 0.51 -4.48 5.57
C LEU A 71 0.76 -5.98 5.38
N ASN A 72 -0.15 -6.66 4.69
CA ASN A 72 -0.12 -8.13 4.60
C ASN A 72 1.15 -8.64 3.88
N ARG A 73 1.87 -9.58 4.50
CA ARG A 73 3.12 -10.14 3.98
C ARG A 73 3.01 -10.77 2.59
N LYS A 74 1.81 -11.21 2.18
CA LYS A 74 1.58 -11.78 0.84
C LYS A 74 1.83 -10.78 -0.30
N LEU A 75 1.82 -9.48 -0.01
CA LEU A 75 2.13 -8.40 -0.97
C LEU A 75 3.63 -8.27 -1.27
N GLY A 76 4.49 -8.96 -0.52
CA GLY A 76 5.93 -8.97 -0.80
C GLY A 76 6.26 -9.57 -2.17
N GLN A 77 7.52 -9.47 -2.56
CA GLN A 77 8.07 -10.11 -3.77
C GLN A 77 7.34 -9.67 -5.05
N ARG A 78 7.05 -8.36 -5.17
CA ARG A 78 6.40 -7.70 -6.30
C ARG A 78 4.95 -8.10 -6.55
N LYS A 79 4.29 -8.72 -5.56
CA LYS A 79 2.86 -9.05 -5.63
C LYS A 79 1.98 -7.84 -5.30
N GLY A 80 2.47 -6.95 -4.46
CA GLY A 80 1.84 -5.68 -4.13
C GLY A 80 2.70 -4.48 -4.52
N GLN A 81 2.09 -3.32 -4.35
CA GLN A 81 2.62 -2.01 -4.75
C GLN A 81 2.06 -0.93 -3.82
N LEU A 82 2.80 0.17 -3.69
CA LEU A 82 2.38 1.39 -2.98
C LEU A 82 2.39 2.56 -3.95
N PHE A 83 1.61 3.61 -3.69
CA PHE A 83 1.51 4.77 -4.57
C PHE A 83 2.38 5.92 -4.05
N VAL A 84 3.23 6.45 -4.92
CA VAL A 84 4.22 7.50 -4.62
C VAL A 84 4.28 8.47 -5.80
N ASN A 85 4.13 9.76 -5.55
CA ASN A 85 4.27 10.84 -6.55
C ASN A 85 3.57 10.54 -7.89
N GLY A 86 2.30 10.10 -7.84
CA GLY A 86 1.50 9.84 -9.04
C GLY A 86 1.69 8.46 -9.67
N SER A 87 2.55 7.59 -9.10
CA SER A 87 2.93 6.31 -9.71
C SER A 87 2.90 5.14 -8.72
N LEU A 88 2.63 3.93 -9.21
CA LEU A 88 2.68 2.70 -8.41
C LEU A 88 4.11 2.14 -8.38
N ALA A 89 4.62 1.94 -7.17
CA ALA A 89 5.94 1.40 -6.86
C ALA A 89 5.83 -0.03 -6.30
N PRO A 90 6.32 -1.07 -7.01
CA PRO A 90 6.22 -2.45 -6.55
C PRO A 90 7.02 -2.71 -5.26
N ILE A 91 6.45 -3.50 -4.35
CA ILE A 91 7.14 -3.95 -3.12
C ILE A 91 8.20 -5.00 -3.48
N VAL A 92 9.44 -4.80 -3.06
CA VAL A 92 10.57 -5.69 -3.35
C VAL A 92 11.01 -6.44 -2.10
N GLY A 93 11.20 -7.75 -2.25
CA GLY A 93 11.52 -8.63 -1.13
C GLY A 93 10.34 -8.86 -0.20
N ASP A 94 10.60 -9.45 0.97
CA ASP A 94 9.57 -9.70 1.96
C ASP A 94 9.24 -8.42 2.75
N ILE A 95 7.97 -8.29 3.16
CA ILE A 95 7.55 -7.25 4.11
C ILE A 95 8.04 -7.63 5.51
N CYS A 96 8.72 -6.68 6.16
CA CYS A 96 9.23 -6.79 7.52
C CYS A 96 8.15 -6.38 8.54
N MET A 97 8.47 -6.48 9.83
CA MET A 97 7.52 -6.17 10.91
C MET A 97 7.05 -4.71 10.84
N ASP A 98 7.98 -3.78 10.66
CA ASP A 98 7.74 -2.35 10.77
C ASP A 98 8.13 -1.56 9.50
N MET A 99 8.58 -2.26 8.44
CA MET A 99 8.98 -1.60 7.19
C MET A 99 8.81 -2.50 5.97
N CYS A 100 8.77 -1.87 4.80
CA CYS A 100 8.88 -2.53 3.51
C CYS A 100 9.79 -1.74 2.57
N MET A 101 10.18 -2.38 1.47
CA MET A 101 11.02 -1.79 0.43
C MET A 101 10.23 -1.71 -0.86
N ILE A 102 10.26 -0.58 -1.55
CA ILE A 102 9.59 -0.38 -2.84
C ILE A 102 10.59 0.08 -3.91
N ASP A 103 10.38 -0.37 -5.14
CA ASP A 103 11.18 0.02 -6.31
C ASP A 103 10.68 1.35 -6.89
N ILE A 104 11.50 2.40 -6.73
CA ILE A 104 11.25 3.75 -7.25
C ILE A 104 12.20 4.12 -8.39
N SER A 105 12.75 3.13 -9.11
CA SER A 105 13.76 3.37 -10.15
C SER A 105 13.26 4.21 -11.34
N GLY A 106 11.94 4.34 -11.52
CA GLY A 106 11.31 5.19 -12.53
C GLY A 106 10.45 6.31 -11.94
N ILE A 107 10.58 6.59 -10.64
CA ILE A 107 9.76 7.57 -9.92
C ILE A 107 10.70 8.59 -9.28
N GLU A 108 10.52 9.86 -9.62
CA GLU A 108 11.19 10.95 -8.93
C GLU A 108 10.56 11.09 -7.54
N ALA A 109 11.34 10.74 -6.52
CA ALA A 109 10.91 10.75 -5.14
C ALA A 109 12.13 10.99 -4.23
N ASN A 110 11.88 11.65 -3.11
CA ASN A 110 12.84 12.03 -2.08
C ASN A 110 12.46 11.42 -0.72
N GLU A 111 13.42 11.39 0.19
CA GLU A 111 13.14 11.08 1.60
C GLU A 111 12.16 12.14 2.17
N GLY A 112 11.16 11.69 2.90
CA GLY A 112 10.06 12.52 3.40
C GLY A 112 8.81 12.53 2.51
N ASP A 113 8.91 12.13 1.24
CA ASP A 113 7.75 12.10 0.34
C ASP A 113 6.68 11.12 0.84
N GLU A 114 5.41 11.48 0.59
CA GLU A 114 4.25 10.68 1.00
C GLU A 114 4.16 9.37 0.20
N VAL A 115 3.83 8.29 0.92
CA VAL A 115 3.59 6.97 0.35
C VAL A 115 2.18 6.52 0.73
N ILE A 116 1.30 6.36 -0.25
CA ILE A 116 -0.07 5.91 -0.05
C ILE A 116 -0.12 4.39 -0.18
N VAL A 117 -0.57 3.72 0.88
CA VAL A 117 -0.77 2.26 0.92
C VAL A 117 -2.11 1.91 0.30
N PHE A 118 -3.14 2.63 0.70
CA PHE A 118 -4.42 2.72 0.00
C PHE A 118 -5.05 4.10 0.27
N GLY A 119 -5.80 4.61 -0.69
CA GLY A 119 -6.43 5.94 -0.65
C GLY A 119 -7.21 6.19 -1.94
N GLU A 120 -7.44 7.44 -2.31
CA GLU A 120 -8.22 7.78 -3.51
C GLU A 120 -7.60 7.27 -4.81
N ASP A 121 -6.31 7.54 -5.03
CA ASP A 121 -5.58 7.13 -6.25
C ASP A 121 -5.42 5.61 -6.35
N TYR A 122 -5.25 4.97 -5.18
CA TYR A 122 -5.05 3.54 -5.04
C TYR A 122 -6.04 2.98 -4.02
N THR A 123 -7.28 2.82 -4.47
CA THR A 123 -8.42 2.46 -3.61
C THR A 123 -8.23 1.14 -2.87
N VAL A 124 -8.89 1.03 -1.71
CA VAL A 124 -8.90 -0.20 -0.91
C VAL A 124 -9.38 -1.42 -1.71
N THR A 125 -10.28 -1.22 -2.69
CA THR A 125 -10.73 -2.27 -3.60
C THR A 125 -9.63 -2.75 -4.54
N LYS A 126 -8.83 -1.83 -5.10
CA LYS A 126 -7.67 -2.20 -5.93
C LYS A 126 -6.63 -2.94 -5.08
N PHE A 127 -6.31 -2.40 -3.90
CA PHE A 127 -5.38 -3.02 -2.96
C PHE A 127 -5.82 -4.43 -2.54
N ALA A 128 -7.11 -4.62 -2.23
CA ALA A 128 -7.66 -5.92 -1.88
C ALA A 128 -7.53 -6.93 -3.03
N LYS A 129 -7.73 -6.49 -4.28
CA LYS A 129 -7.54 -7.32 -5.47
C LYS A 129 -6.09 -7.77 -5.62
N ASP A 130 -5.12 -6.87 -5.43
CA ASP A 130 -3.69 -7.21 -5.49
C ASP A 130 -3.28 -8.18 -4.37
N LEU A 131 -3.95 -8.12 -3.22
CA LEU A 131 -3.78 -9.04 -2.10
C LEU A 131 -4.57 -10.36 -2.24
N ASP A 132 -5.40 -10.52 -3.27
CA ASP A 132 -6.33 -11.63 -3.42
C ASP A 132 -7.24 -11.80 -2.18
N THR A 133 -7.87 -10.70 -1.77
CA THR A 133 -8.82 -10.64 -0.66
C THR A 133 -9.95 -9.62 -0.92
N ILE A 134 -10.76 -9.31 0.09
CA ILE A 134 -11.86 -8.35 0.09
C ILE A 134 -11.50 -7.08 0.90
N PRO A 135 -12.11 -5.92 0.56
CA PRO A 135 -11.86 -4.66 1.26
C PRO A 135 -12.11 -4.69 2.78
N TYR A 136 -13.05 -5.53 3.25
CA TYR A 136 -13.31 -5.71 4.68
C TYR A 136 -12.05 -6.15 5.43
N GLU A 137 -11.31 -7.13 4.91
CA GLU A 137 -10.10 -7.62 5.56
C GLU A 137 -9.00 -6.55 5.58
N VAL A 138 -8.88 -5.76 4.50
CA VAL A 138 -7.89 -4.68 4.41
C VAL A 138 -8.17 -3.62 5.47
N LEU A 139 -9.39 -3.08 5.51
CA LEU A 139 -9.76 -2.02 6.45
C LEU A 139 -9.66 -2.48 7.91
N THR A 140 -10.05 -3.72 8.20
CA THR A 140 -10.04 -4.24 9.58
C THR A 140 -8.67 -4.74 10.04
N SER A 141 -7.73 -4.97 9.12
CA SER A 141 -6.35 -5.38 9.45
C SER A 141 -5.46 -4.24 9.95
N VAL A 142 -5.87 -2.98 9.78
CA VAL A 142 -5.09 -1.82 10.21
C VAL A 142 -4.97 -1.80 11.74
N SER A 143 -3.74 -1.98 12.22
CA SER A 143 -3.50 -2.24 13.63
C SER A 143 -3.71 -1.01 14.52
N ARG A 144 -3.59 -1.19 15.84
CA ARG A 144 -3.64 -0.10 16.81
C ARG A 144 -2.36 0.76 16.84
N ARG A 145 -1.27 0.28 16.23
CA ARG A 145 -0.01 1.04 16.10
C ARG A 145 -0.17 2.24 15.16
N VAL A 146 -1.04 2.10 14.17
CA VAL A 146 -1.34 3.16 13.21
C VAL A 146 -2.15 4.26 13.89
N LYS A 147 -1.57 5.47 13.91
CA LYS A 147 -2.24 6.68 14.40
C LYS A 147 -3.43 6.99 13.49
N ARG A 148 -4.62 7.14 14.09
CA ARG A 148 -5.83 7.57 13.39
C ARG A 148 -5.99 9.08 13.54
N VAL A 149 -6.14 9.77 12.42
CA VAL A 149 -6.39 11.21 12.36
C VAL A 149 -7.73 11.40 11.68
N TYR A 150 -8.64 12.09 12.36
CA TYR A 150 -9.98 12.38 11.85
C TYR A 150 -10.03 13.87 11.50
N TYR A 151 -10.52 14.18 10.32
CA TYR A 151 -10.75 15.54 9.85
C TYR A 151 -12.13 15.60 9.22
N HIS A 152 -12.74 16.78 9.29
CA HIS A 152 -14.00 17.08 8.63
C HIS A 152 -13.66 17.99 7.44
N GLU A 153 -14.11 17.58 6.26
CA GLU A 153 -14.09 18.40 5.04
C GLU A 153 -15.38 19.21 4.91
#